data_AF-A0A7J4PL80-F1
#
_entry.id   AF-A0A7J4PL80-F1
#
_cell.length_a   1.000
_cell.length_b   1.000
_cell.length_c   1.000
_cell.angle_alpha   90.00
_cell.angle_beta   90.00
_cell.angle_gamma   90.00
#
_symmetry.space_group_name_H-M   'P 1'
#
loop_
_entity.id
_entity.type
_entity.pdbx_description
1 polymer ?
#
loop_
_entity_poly.entity_id
_entity_poly.type
_entity_poly.pdbx_seq_one_letter_code
_entity_poly.pdbx_strand_id
1 'polypeptide(L)'
;MKGFKTGVENINSYVTILGKKYSEKNLRLITGKKDVSCHTENIPEEMLLLCETIEEPLRLPYMLETFYTMQIKNEKAFHFSLLRVQVDSDLRMHEDIQKCQQRKYVAETLEKLLYGELMLGGEVPEIEDAY
;
A
#
# COMPACT_ATOMS: atom_id res chain seq x y z
N MET A 1 -4.53 31.56 -27.83
CA MET A 1 -5.10 30.23 -27.50
C MET A 1 -4.04 29.44 -26.77
N LYS A 2 -4.27 29.09 -25.50
CA LYS A 2 -3.34 28.29 -24.70
C LYS A 2 -3.30 26.88 -25.27
N GLY A 3 -2.11 26.43 -25.66
CA GLY A 3 -1.89 25.06 -26.11
C GLY A 3 -2.27 24.09 -25.01
N PHE A 4 -3.16 23.16 -25.34
CA PHE A 4 -3.37 21.95 -24.58
C PHE A 4 -2.03 21.19 -24.55
N LYS A 5 -1.31 21.27 -23.43
CA LYS A 5 -0.28 20.28 -23.14
C LYS A 5 -1.04 19.03 -22.71
N THR A 6 -1.22 18.11 -23.63
CA THR A 6 -1.50 16.71 -23.31
C THR A 6 -0.37 16.24 -22.39
N GLY A 7 -0.67 16.20 -21.08
CA GLY A 7 0.25 15.68 -20.09
C GLY A 7 0.46 14.20 -20.39
N VAL A 8 1.57 13.87 -21.00
CA VAL A 8 2.13 12.53 -20.89
C VAL A 8 2.45 12.38 -19.41
N GLU A 9 1.58 11.74 -18.64
CA GLU A 9 1.89 11.35 -17.27
C GLU A 9 3.18 10.54 -17.34
N ASN A 10 4.23 11.07 -16.73
CA ASN A 10 5.54 10.44 -16.74
C ASN A 10 5.38 9.09 -16.03
N ILE A 11 5.44 8.00 -16.79
CA ILE A 11 4.97 6.66 -16.39
C ILE A 11 5.66 6.13 -15.13
N ASN A 12 6.83 6.67 -14.77
CA ASN A 12 7.57 6.35 -13.54
C ASN A 12 8.20 7.61 -12.92
N SER A 13 7.40 8.43 -12.24
CA SER A 13 7.92 9.52 -11.41
C SER A 13 8.33 9.02 -10.02
N TYR A 14 9.46 9.52 -9.53
CA TYR A 14 10.03 9.16 -8.23
C TYR A 14 10.27 10.39 -7.37
N VAL A 15 10.13 10.21 -6.07
CA VAL A 15 10.42 11.21 -5.04
C VAL A 15 11.54 10.70 -4.14
N THR A 16 12.50 11.55 -3.79
CA THR A 16 13.57 11.20 -2.86
C THR A 16 13.21 11.69 -1.46
N ILE A 17 13.14 10.77 -0.49
CA ILE A 17 12.85 11.06 0.91
C ILE A 17 13.97 10.41 1.74
N LEU A 18 14.64 11.19 2.59
CA LEU A 18 15.77 10.72 3.42
C LEU A 18 16.85 9.93 2.63
N GLY A 19 17.11 10.36 1.39
CA GLY A 19 18.11 9.72 0.51
C GLY A 19 17.64 8.44 -0.21
N LYS A 20 16.43 7.95 0.05
CA LYS A 20 15.81 6.82 -0.66
C LYS A 20 14.82 7.28 -1.71
N LYS A 21 14.72 6.54 -2.82
CA LYS A 21 13.75 6.80 -3.90
C LYS A 21 12.47 6.02 -3.68
N TYR A 22 11.34 6.70 -3.83
CA TYR A 22 10.01 6.12 -3.73
C TYR A 22 9.21 6.39 -5.00
N SER A 23 8.44 5.40 -5.45
CA SER A 23 7.48 5.57 -6.55
C SER A 23 6.40 6.57 -6.12
N GLU A 24 6.27 7.67 -6.85
CA GLU A 24 5.28 8.71 -6.53
C GLU A 24 3.86 8.14 -6.58
N LYS A 25 3.60 7.24 -7.53
CA LYS A 25 2.34 6.52 -7.65
C LYS A 25 2.00 5.73 -6.39
N ASN A 26 2.95 4.98 -5.83
CA ASN A 26 2.71 4.21 -4.61
C ASN A 26 2.55 5.12 -3.40
N LEU A 27 3.32 6.22 -3.30
CA LEU A 27 3.15 7.18 -2.22
C LEU A 27 1.77 7.84 -2.27
N ARG A 28 1.28 8.24 -3.46
CA ARG A 28 -0.09 8.78 -3.64
C ARG A 28 -1.14 7.77 -3.21
N LEU A 29 -0.96 6.51 -3.61
CA LEU A 29 -1.85 5.42 -3.23
C LEU A 29 -1.92 5.24 -1.72
N ILE A 30 -0.76 5.05 -1.07
CA ILE A 30 -0.67 4.78 0.38
C ILE A 30 -1.21 5.95 1.18
N THR A 31 -0.77 7.18 0.86
CA THR A 31 -1.19 8.38 1.60
C THR A 31 -2.61 8.82 1.29
N GLY A 32 -3.19 8.37 0.18
CA GLY A 32 -4.47 8.84 -0.34
C GLY A 32 -4.45 10.28 -0.85
N LYS A 33 -3.26 10.87 -1.08
CA LYS A 33 -3.09 12.25 -1.54
C LYS A 33 -2.75 12.27 -3.03
N LYS A 34 -3.40 13.17 -3.78
CA LYS A 34 -3.12 13.35 -5.23
C LYS A 34 -1.80 14.06 -5.50
N ASP A 35 -1.39 14.97 -4.60
CA ASP A 35 -0.10 15.63 -4.65
C ASP A 35 0.68 15.29 -3.38
N VAL A 36 1.77 14.56 -3.57
CA VAL A 36 2.65 14.11 -2.48
C VAL A 36 3.98 14.88 -2.48
N SER A 37 4.32 15.48 -3.63
CA SER A 37 5.60 16.18 -3.83
C SER A 37 5.78 17.38 -2.88
N CYS A 38 4.68 17.97 -2.43
CA CYS A 38 4.66 19.13 -1.53
C CYS A 38 4.64 18.78 -0.03
N HIS A 39 4.58 17.50 0.34
CA HIS A 39 4.39 17.06 1.74
C HIS A 39 5.25 15.86 2.12
N THR A 40 6.40 15.70 1.48
CA THR A 40 7.25 14.51 1.59
C THR A 40 7.80 14.30 3.00
N GLU A 41 8.06 15.39 3.71
CA GLU A 41 8.52 15.44 5.10
C GLU A 41 7.45 15.02 6.13
N ASN A 42 6.18 14.95 5.72
CA ASN A 42 5.06 14.62 6.60
C ASN A 42 4.56 13.18 6.42
N ILE A 43 5.23 12.36 5.61
CA ILE A 43 4.85 10.96 5.41
C ILE A 43 5.41 10.15 6.59
N PRO A 44 4.55 9.47 7.39
CA PRO A 44 5.00 8.63 8.49
C PRO A 44 5.89 7.48 8.01
N GLU A 45 6.83 7.06 8.85
CA GLU A 45 7.81 6.01 8.52
C GLU A 45 7.14 4.67 8.19
N GLU A 46 6.06 4.32 8.90
CA GLU A 46 5.23 3.14 8.65
C GLU A 46 4.69 3.12 7.21
N MET A 47 4.32 4.28 6.67
CA MET A 47 3.82 4.40 5.30
C MET A 47 4.95 4.31 4.26
N LEU A 48 6.14 4.80 4.59
CA LEU A 48 7.32 4.64 3.74
C LEU A 48 7.77 3.18 3.67
N LEU A 49 7.79 2.48 4.81
CA LEU A 49 8.08 1.04 4.88
C LEU A 49 7.04 0.23 4.10
N LEU A 50 5.75 0.56 4.22
CA LEU A 50 4.72 -0.06 3.40
C LEU A 50 4.98 0.18 1.90
N CYS A 51 5.37 1.40 1.52
CA CYS A 51 5.71 1.73 0.14
C CYS A 51 6.87 0.90 -0.40
N GLU A 52 7.92 0.68 0.39
CA GLU A 52 9.03 -0.20 0.02
C GLU A 52 8.57 -1.66 -0.12
N THR A 53 7.72 -2.12 0.81
CA THR A 53 7.28 -3.52 0.86
C THR A 53 6.32 -3.87 -0.28
N ILE A 54 5.43 -2.97 -0.71
CA ILE A 54 4.55 -3.22 -1.86
C ILE A 54 5.25 -3.05 -3.21
N GLU A 55 6.39 -2.35 -3.25
CA GLU A 55 7.24 -2.25 -4.44
C GLU A 55 8.05 -3.55 -4.62
N GLU A 56 8.53 -4.14 -3.52
CA GLU A 56 9.22 -5.43 -3.50
C GLU A 56 8.57 -6.41 -2.50
N PRO A 57 7.46 -7.08 -2.88
CA PRO A 57 6.68 -7.95 -1.99
C PRO A 57 7.46 -9.09 -1.33
N LEU A 58 8.52 -9.57 -1.98
CA LEU A 58 9.37 -10.64 -1.45
C LEU A 58 10.16 -10.23 -0.19
N ARG A 59 10.21 -8.92 0.13
CA ARG A 59 10.81 -8.44 1.39
C ARG A 59 9.91 -8.65 2.60
N LEU A 60 8.61 -8.88 2.42
CA LEU A 60 7.65 -8.97 3.51
C LEU A 60 8.08 -9.90 4.66
N PRO A 61 8.55 -11.15 4.43
CA PRO A 61 8.93 -12.04 5.53
C PRO A 61 9.96 -11.44 6.49
N TYR A 62 10.88 -10.62 5.96
CA TYR A 62 11.91 -9.95 6.75
C TYR A 62 11.40 -8.68 7.44
N MET A 63 10.25 -8.14 7.03
CA MET A 63 9.65 -6.92 7.56
C MET A 63 8.57 -7.18 8.61
N LEU A 64 8.11 -8.44 8.78
CA LEU A 64 7.02 -8.78 9.70
C LEU A 64 7.29 -8.29 11.13
N GLU A 65 8.47 -8.60 11.68
CA GLU A 65 8.85 -8.16 13.03
C GLU A 65 8.95 -6.63 13.12
N THR A 66 9.50 -5.97 12.09
CA THR A 66 9.56 -4.50 12.02
C THR A 66 8.17 -3.89 12.08
N PHE A 67 7.21 -4.35 11.27
CA PHE A 67 5.85 -3.84 11.32
C PHE A 67 5.14 -4.16 12.63
N TYR A 68 5.33 -5.36 13.17
CA TYR A 68 4.68 -5.79 14.41
C TYR A 68 5.15 -5.00 15.63
N THR A 69 6.42 -4.59 15.66
CA THR A 69 7.02 -3.91 16.82
C THR A 69 7.09 -2.39 16.68
N MET A 70 6.94 -1.84 15.48
CA MET A 70 7.03 -0.41 15.27
C MET A 70 5.83 0.34 15.88
N GLN A 71 6.09 1.57 16.35
CA GLN A 71 5.03 2.45 16.80
C GLN A 71 4.34 3.13 15.62
N ILE A 72 3.10 2.73 15.34
CA ILE A 72 2.26 3.38 14.33
C ILE A 72 1.70 4.68 14.91
N LYS A 73 2.00 5.82 14.30
CA LYS A 73 1.63 7.15 14.84
C LYS A 73 0.14 7.41 14.75
N ASN A 74 -0.50 6.89 13.71
CA ASN A 74 -1.93 7.00 13.48
C ASN A 74 -2.45 5.70 12.87
N GLU A 75 -2.91 4.80 13.74
CA GLU A 75 -3.40 3.46 13.36
C GLU A 75 -4.49 3.53 12.30
N LYS A 76 -5.51 4.37 12.49
CA LYS A 76 -6.59 4.52 11.51
C LYS A 76 -6.08 4.94 10.15
N ALA A 77 -5.15 5.89 10.08
CA ALA A 77 -4.58 6.33 8.81
C ALA A 77 -3.77 5.22 8.13
N PHE A 78 -2.98 4.46 8.91
CA PHE A 78 -2.20 3.33 8.40
C PHE A 78 -3.07 2.16 7.94
N HIS A 79 -4.13 1.84 8.68
CA HIS A 79 -5.11 0.83 8.32
C HIS A 79 -5.78 1.16 6.97
N PHE A 80 -6.16 2.42 6.76
CA PHE A 80 -6.64 2.88 5.46
C PHE A 80 -5.59 2.81 4.35
N SER A 81 -4.30 2.93 4.66
CA SER A 81 -3.24 2.73 3.66
C SER A 81 -3.20 1.29 3.16
N LEU A 82 -3.33 0.30 4.05
CA LEU A 82 -3.42 -1.12 3.68
C LEU A 82 -4.67 -1.37 2.82
N LEU A 83 -5.81 -0.81 3.22
CA LEU A 83 -7.06 -0.89 2.47
C LEU A 83 -6.93 -0.37 1.05
N ARG A 84 -6.29 0.79 0.86
CA ARG A 84 -6.06 1.36 -0.47
C ARG A 84 -5.23 0.44 -1.35
N VAL A 85 -4.20 -0.23 -0.80
CA VAL A 85 -3.38 -1.19 -1.54
C VAL A 85 -4.22 -2.39 -2.00
N GLN A 86 -5.11 -2.91 -1.15
CA GLN A 86 -6.02 -4.00 -1.52
C GLN A 86 -6.95 -3.58 -2.65
N VAL A 87 -7.64 -2.44 -2.50
CA VAL A 87 -8.58 -1.91 -3.50
C VAL A 87 -7.89 -1.62 -4.84
N ASP A 88 -6.73 -0.97 -4.84
CA ASP A 88 -5.96 -0.70 -6.08
C ASP A 88 -5.55 -2.01 -6.78
N SER A 89 -5.13 -3.01 -6.00
CA SER A 89 -4.73 -4.32 -6.54
C SER A 89 -5.93 -5.05 -7.16
N ASP A 90 -7.09 -5.01 -6.54
CA ASP A 90 -8.31 -5.63 -7.08
C ASP A 90 -8.81 -4.92 -8.35
N LEU A 91 -8.81 -3.59 -8.38
CA LEU A 91 -9.24 -2.81 -9.55
C LEU A 91 -8.32 -3.01 -10.75
N ARG A 92 -7.03 -3.26 -10.51
CA ARG A 92 -5.99 -3.32 -11.55
C ARG A 92 -5.46 -4.72 -11.80
N MET A 93 -6.11 -5.74 -11.23
CA MET A 93 -5.76 -7.15 -11.38
C MET A 93 -5.61 -7.57 -12.85
N HIS A 94 -6.43 -7.01 -13.73
CA HIS A 94 -6.40 -7.27 -15.17
C HIS A 94 -5.13 -6.78 -15.89
N GLU A 95 -4.39 -5.84 -15.29
CA GLU A 95 -3.18 -5.27 -15.89
C GLU A 95 -1.95 -6.16 -15.63
N ASP A 96 -1.83 -6.69 -14.41
CA ASP A 96 -0.74 -7.57 -13.98
C ASP A 96 -1.21 -8.37 -12.76
N ILE A 97 -1.72 -9.58 -13.02
CA ILE A 97 -2.31 -10.46 -12.01
C ILE A 97 -1.28 -10.77 -10.92
N GLN A 98 -0.06 -11.14 -11.30
CA GLN A 98 0.97 -11.56 -10.35
C GLN A 98 1.36 -10.41 -9.43
N LYS A 99 1.63 -9.23 -10.00
CA LYS A 99 2.00 -8.03 -9.21
C LYS A 99 0.88 -7.59 -8.29
N CYS A 100 -0.37 -7.60 -8.76
CA CYS A 100 -1.52 -7.21 -7.96
C CYS A 100 -1.79 -8.21 -6.82
N GLN A 101 -1.73 -9.51 -7.08
CA GLN A 101 -1.86 -10.55 -6.05
C GLN A 101 -0.79 -10.42 -4.96
N GLN A 102 0.46 -10.20 -5.34
CA GLN A 102 1.55 -10.04 -4.37
C GLN A 102 1.38 -8.78 -3.51
N ARG A 103 0.99 -7.65 -4.12
CA ARG A 103 0.70 -6.39 -3.38
C ARG A 103 -0.47 -6.56 -2.42
N LYS A 104 -1.54 -7.22 -2.88
CA LYS A 104 -2.71 -7.52 -2.03
C LYS A 104 -2.33 -8.42 -0.86
N TYR A 105 -1.57 -9.48 -1.11
CA TYR A 105 -1.07 -10.39 -0.07
C TYR A 105 -0.27 -9.65 1.01
N VAL A 106 0.62 -8.73 0.61
CA VAL A 106 1.35 -7.86 1.55
C VAL A 106 0.39 -7.09 2.45
N ALA A 107 -0.59 -6.41 1.85
CA ALA A 107 -1.51 -5.57 2.60
C ALA A 107 -2.42 -6.38 3.53
N GLU A 108 -2.98 -7.51 3.07
CA GLU A 108 -3.82 -8.38 3.88
C GLU A 108 -3.04 -9.06 5.02
N THR A 109 -1.80 -9.47 4.76
CA THR A 109 -0.94 -10.08 5.79
C THR A 109 -0.64 -9.09 6.90
N LEU A 110 -0.24 -7.86 6.54
CA LEU A 110 0.03 -6.80 7.51
C LEU A 110 -1.24 -6.37 8.25
N GLU A 111 -2.39 -6.33 7.57
CA GLU A 111 -3.65 -5.97 8.20
C GLU A 111 -4.04 -7.02 9.25
N LYS A 112 -4.01 -8.31 8.91
CA LYS A 112 -4.25 -9.40 9.87
C LYS A 112 -3.25 -9.41 11.02
N LEU A 113 -1.97 -9.18 10.73
CA LEU A 113 -0.91 -9.15 11.74
C LEU A 113 -1.12 -8.04 12.78
N LEU A 114 -1.56 -6.86 12.33
CA LEU A 114 -1.62 -5.66 13.17
C LEU A 114 -3.01 -5.45 13.80
N TYR A 115 -4.08 -5.88 13.13
CA TYR A 115 -5.45 -5.59 13.53
C TYR A 115 -6.31 -6.85 13.74
N GLY A 116 -5.77 -8.04 13.47
CA GLY A 116 -6.45 -9.32 13.71
C GLY A 116 -7.48 -9.73 12.65
N GLU A 117 -7.99 -8.78 11.87
CA GLU A 117 -9.02 -9.01 10.84
C GLU A 117 -8.79 -8.16 9.57
N LEU A 118 -9.46 -8.53 8.48
CA LEU A 118 -9.48 -7.74 7.24
C LEU A 118 -10.74 -6.88 7.20
N MET A 119 -10.62 -5.59 6.89
CA MET A 119 -11.79 -4.73 6.70
C MET A 119 -12.65 -5.11 5.47
N LEU A 120 -12.02 -5.67 4.42
CA LEU A 120 -12.73 -6.14 3.21
C LEU A 120 -12.79 -7.67 3.12
N GLY A 121 -12.41 -8.39 4.18
CA GLY A 121 -12.50 -9.84 4.19
C GLY A 121 -13.96 -10.27 4.16
N GLY A 122 -14.27 -11.26 3.32
CA GLY A 122 -15.50 -12.02 3.51
C GLY A 122 -15.40 -12.86 4.79
N GLU A 123 -16.51 -13.08 5.47
CA GLU A 123 -16.60 -14.14 6.47
C GLU A 123 -16.19 -15.44 5.78
N VAL A 124 -15.23 -16.18 6.36
CA VAL A 124 -15.04 -17.57 5.99
C VAL A 124 -16.33 -18.26 6.43
N PRO A 125 -17.15 -18.81 5.52
CA PRO A 125 -18.37 -19.49 5.94
C PRO A 125 -17.96 -20.57 6.94
N GLU A 126 -18.54 -20.52 8.14
CA GLU A 126 -18.44 -21.63 9.08
C GLU A 126 -18.91 -22.87 8.33
N ILE A 127 -17.99 -23.78 8.07
CA ILE A 127 -18.36 -25.10 7.59
C ILE A 127 -19.02 -25.72 8.82
N GLU A 128 -20.35 -25.66 8.90
CA GLU A 128 -21.09 -26.46 9.87
C GLU A 128 -20.64 -27.91 9.64
N ASP A 129 -19.92 -28.46 10.60
CA ASP A 129 -19.53 -29.87 10.60
C ASP A 129 -20.82 -30.67 10.43
N ALA A 130 -21.03 -31.20 9.22
CA ALA A 130 -22.15 -32.05 8.90
C ALA A 130 -21.98 -33.36 9.67
N TYR A 131 -22.57 -33.42 10.87
CA TYR A 131 -22.74 -34.63 11.66
C TYR A 131 -23.77 -35.57 11.02
#